data_AF-W4MFP9-F1
#
_entry.id   AF-W4MFP9-F1
#
_cell.length_a   1.000
_cell.length_b   1.000
_cell.length_c   1.000
_cell.angle_alpha   90.00
_cell.angle_beta   90.00
_cell.angle_gamma   90.00
#
_symmetry.space_group_name_H-M   'P 1'
#
loop_
_entity.id
_entity.type
_entity.pdbx_description
1 polymer ?
#
loop_
_entity_poly.entity_id
_entity_poly.type
_entity_poly.pdbx_seq_one_letter_code
_entity_poly.pdbx_strand_id
1 'polypeptide(L)'
;GNVAPKRWLREFRVDDGTLGTLEEGQEVTGDIFTEIQRVDVTGTSKGRGFSGVMKRHGFAGKPRTHGTHESFRGGGAVGAGADPGRIFKNTRMAGQYGNTQVTIRNLEVVRFVADQNLLLIKGAVPGPNGGMVCVRASKRQPR
;
A
#
# COMPACT_ATOMS: atom_id res chain seq x y z
N GLY A 1 13.38 -17.01 25.03
CA GLY A 1 12.02 -16.50 24.77
C GLY A 1 11.14 -17.70 24.47
N ASN A 2 10.07 -17.89 25.23
CA ASN A 2 9.28 -19.13 25.30
C ASN A 2 8.24 -19.25 24.17
N VAL A 3 8.60 -18.93 22.92
CA VAL A 3 7.68 -18.95 21.77
C VAL A 3 8.36 -19.57 20.55
N ALA A 4 7.62 -20.38 19.79
CA ALA A 4 8.10 -20.98 18.54
C ALA A 4 8.45 -19.91 17.48
N PRO A 5 9.47 -20.16 16.63
CA PRO A 5 9.88 -19.22 15.58
C PRO A 5 8.71 -18.89 14.63
N LYS A 6 8.56 -17.60 14.28
CA LYS A 6 7.49 -17.10 13.42
C LYS A 6 8.05 -16.63 12.08
N ARG A 7 7.24 -16.77 11.02
CA ARG A 7 7.62 -16.35 9.65
C ARG A 7 7.81 -14.84 9.50
N TRP A 8 7.05 -14.05 10.27
CA TRP A 8 7.04 -12.60 10.19
C TRP A 8 7.05 -12.00 11.59
N LEU A 9 7.74 -10.87 11.75
CA LEU A 9 7.73 -10.04 12.95
C LEU A 9 7.30 -8.62 12.57
N ARG A 10 6.35 -8.06 13.32
CA ARG A 10 5.82 -6.71 13.12
C ARG A 10 5.47 -6.07 14.46
N GLU A 11 5.65 -4.77 14.51
CA GLU A 11 5.30 -3.94 15.66
C GLU A 11 4.01 -3.17 15.37
N PHE A 12 3.17 -3.06 16.39
CA PHE A 12 1.94 -2.29 16.36
C PHE A 12 2.00 -1.26 17.47
N ARG A 13 1.73 0.00 17.13
CA ARG A 13 1.62 1.06 18.13
C ARG A 13 0.22 1.04 18.74
N VAL A 14 0.16 0.78 20.03
CA VAL A 14 -1.06 0.74 20.84
C VAL A 14 -1.01 1.83 21.93
N ASP A 15 -2.14 2.12 22.55
CA ASP A 15 -2.20 2.94 23.76
C ASP A 15 -1.84 2.12 25.02
N ASP A 16 -1.53 2.82 26.12
CA ASP A 16 -1.09 2.20 27.38
C ASP A 16 -2.16 1.29 28.00
N GLY A 17 -3.44 1.60 27.80
CA GLY A 17 -4.54 0.78 28.29
C GLY A 17 -4.57 -0.57 27.59
N THR A 18 -4.49 -0.57 26.26
CA THR A 18 -4.37 -1.81 25.47
C THR A 18 -3.09 -2.57 25.81
N LEU A 19 -1.95 -1.87 25.96
CA LEU A 19 -0.67 -2.50 26.29
C LEU A 19 -0.73 -3.27 27.62
N GLY A 20 -1.39 -2.71 28.64
CA GLY A 20 -1.52 -3.35 29.95
C GLY A 20 -2.39 -4.61 29.98
N THR A 21 -3.16 -4.88 28.92
CA THR A 21 -4.01 -6.08 28.79
C THR A 21 -3.34 -7.25 28.07
N LEU A 22 -2.13 -7.03 27.52
CA LEU A 22 -1.42 -8.00 26.69
C LEU A 22 -0.27 -8.64 27.47
N GLU A 23 -0.22 -9.97 27.47
CA GLU A 23 0.86 -10.74 28.10
C GLU A 23 1.86 -11.26 27.06
N GLU A 24 3.12 -11.43 27.47
CA GLU A 24 4.14 -12.01 26.60
C GLU A 24 3.79 -13.47 26.24
N GLY A 25 3.77 -13.78 24.94
CA GLY A 25 3.44 -15.12 24.45
C GLY A 25 1.94 -15.39 24.30
N GLN A 26 1.08 -14.43 24.63
CA GLN A 26 -0.36 -14.51 24.39
C GLN A 26 -0.65 -14.67 22.89
N GLU A 27 -1.54 -15.61 22.56
CA GLU A 27 -2.05 -15.78 21.21
C GLU A 27 -3.18 -14.77 20.94
N VAL A 28 -3.06 -14.03 19.83
CA VAL A 28 -4.07 -13.07 19.38
C VAL A 28 -4.72 -13.60 18.11
N THR A 29 -6.02 -13.90 18.18
CA THR A 29 -6.81 -14.40 17.05
C THR A 29 -7.48 -13.25 16.30
N GLY A 30 -8.09 -13.55 15.15
CA GLY A 30 -8.86 -12.57 14.37
C GLY A 30 -10.18 -12.12 15.03
N ASP A 31 -10.57 -12.72 16.16
CA ASP A 31 -11.81 -12.41 16.88
C ASP A 31 -11.92 -10.94 17.28
N ILE A 32 -10.78 -10.26 17.45
CA ILE A 32 -10.69 -8.82 17.74
C ILE A 32 -11.39 -7.94 16.69
N PHE A 33 -11.63 -8.47 15.48
CA PHE A 33 -12.30 -7.74 14.39
C PHE A 33 -13.81 -7.95 14.33
N THR A 34 -14.40 -8.75 15.22
CA THR A 34 -15.83 -9.07 15.19
C THR A 34 -16.71 -7.83 15.41
N GLU A 35 -16.30 -6.92 16.29
CA GLU A 35 -17.01 -5.68 16.59
C GLU A 35 -16.47 -4.47 15.78
N ILE A 36 -15.42 -4.68 14.98
CA ILE A 36 -14.78 -3.63 14.20
C ILE A 36 -15.43 -3.55 12.83
N GLN A 37 -16.19 -2.49 12.58
CA GLN A 37 -16.85 -2.29 11.28
C GLN A 37 -15.87 -1.95 10.15
N ARG A 38 -14.75 -1.28 10.47
CA ARG A 38 -13.82 -0.75 9.46
C ARG A 38 -12.36 -0.84 9.83
N VAL A 39 -11.55 -1.19 8.83
CA VAL A 39 -10.12 -1.43 8.99
C VAL A 39 -9.28 -0.68 7.95
N ASP A 40 -8.04 -0.38 8.33
CA ASP A 40 -6.97 -0.01 7.39
C ASP A 40 -6.10 -1.24 7.14
N VAL A 41 -5.84 -1.54 5.87
CA VAL A 41 -5.00 -2.68 5.46
C VAL A 41 -3.72 -2.16 4.81
N THR A 42 -2.58 -2.53 5.39
CA THR A 42 -1.25 -2.18 4.90
C THR A 42 -0.57 -3.41 4.34
N GLY A 43 0.05 -3.29 3.17
CA GLY A 43 0.80 -4.38 2.56
C GLY A 43 1.79 -3.87 1.51
N THR A 44 2.64 -4.76 1.02
CA THR A 44 3.56 -4.45 -0.07
C THR A 44 2.87 -4.61 -1.41
N SER A 45 2.73 -3.52 -2.15
CA SER A 45 2.11 -3.52 -3.49
C SER A 45 2.84 -4.43 -4.48
N LYS A 46 2.10 -4.98 -5.46
CA LYS A 46 2.69 -5.77 -6.55
C LYS A 46 3.75 -4.94 -7.30
N GLY A 47 4.95 -5.49 -7.43
CA GLY A 47 6.01 -4.90 -8.25
C GLY A 47 5.65 -4.88 -9.73
N ARG A 48 6.03 -3.80 -10.43
CA ARG A 48 5.80 -3.61 -11.88
C ARG A 48 7.10 -3.35 -12.66
N GLY A 49 8.25 -3.54 -12.03
CA GLY A 49 9.58 -3.34 -12.62
C GLY A 49 9.88 -1.87 -12.94
N PHE A 50 10.85 -1.65 -13.83
CA PHE A 50 11.12 -0.33 -14.40
C PHE A 50 9.96 0.07 -15.32
N SER A 51 9.28 1.16 -15.00
CA SER A 51 8.10 1.65 -15.69
C SER A 51 8.35 3.04 -16.26
N GLY A 52 7.94 3.25 -17.51
CA GLY A 52 7.93 4.57 -18.14
C GLY A 52 6.94 5.54 -17.47
N VAL A 53 7.09 6.83 -17.77
CA VAL A 53 6.29 7.93 -17.20
C VAL A 53 4.78 7.78 -17.36
N MET A 54 4.31 7.23 -18.48
CA MET A 54 2.87 6.99 -18.69
C MET A 54 2.30 5.98 -17.69
N LYS A 55 2.98 4.83 -17.51
CA LYS A 55 2.51 3.77 -16.58
C LYS A 55 2.69 4.16 -15.12
N ARG A 56 3.79 4.86 -14.79
CA ARG A 56 4.16 5.22 -13.43
C ARG A 56 3.40 6.44 -12.91
N HIS A 57 3.18 7.44 -13.76
CA HIS A 57 2.66 8.77 -13.37
C HIS A 57 1.42 9.22 -14.16
N GLY A 58 0.92 8.41 -15.10
CA GLY A 58 -0.28 8.75 -15.88
C GLY A 58 -0.07 9.85 -16.93
N PHE A 59 1.17 10.05 -17.43
CA PHE A 59 1.43 11.04 -18.49
C PHE A 59 0.67 10.68 -19.77
N ALA A 60 0.14 11.69 -20.48
CA ALA A 60 -0.67 11.50 -21.68
C ALA A 60 0.12 11.05 -22.93
N GLY A 61 1.43 11.34 -22.97
CA GLY A 61 2.27 11.10 -24.16
C GLY A 61 2.04 12.16 -25.24
N LYS A 62 2.44 11.85 -26.48
CA LYS A 62 2.26 12.71 -27.65
C LYS A 62 1.26 12.09 -28.65
N PRO A 63 0.66 12.89 -29.56
CA PRO A 63 -0.17 12.38 -30.64
C PRO A 63 0.56 11.30 -31.45
N ARG A 64 -0.19 10.30 -31.93
CA ARG A 64 0.37 9.23 -32.77
C ARG A 64 0.53 9.62 -34.23
N THR A 65 -0.22 10.62 -34.68
CA THR A 65 -0.22 11.14 -36.05
C THR A 65 0.35 12.57 -36.07
N HIS A 66 0.28 13.25 -37.22
CA HIS A 66 0.71 14.64 -37.40
C HIS A 66 2.19 14.91 -37.06
N GLY A 67 3.09 14.07 -37.59
CA GLY A 67 4.53 14.35 -37.60
C GLY A 67 5.29 14.08 -36.30
N THR A 68 4.66 13.46 -35.29
CA THR A 68 5.41 13.02 -34.10
C THR A 68 6.40 11.91 -34.48
N HIS A 69 7.69 12.22 -34.41
CA HIS A 69 8.75 11.24 -34.62
C HIS A 69 9.16 10.62 -33.27
N GLU A 70 9.02 9.30 -33.14
CA GLU A 70 9.59 8.39 -32.11
C GLU A 70 9.27 8.68 -30.62
N SER A 71 8.63 9.80 -30.30
CA SER A 71 8.44 10.28 -28.93
C SER A 71 7.00 10.13 -28.41
N PHE A 72 6.22 9.23 -29.01
CA PHE A 72 4.80 8.97 -28.68
C PHE A 72 4.53 8.75 -27.19
N ARG A 73 5.47 8.09 -26.50
CA ARG A 73 5.38 7.77 -25.07
C ARG A 73 6.44 8.48 -24.23
N GLY A 74 7.08 9.50 -24.80
CA GLY A 74 8.10 10.31 -24.14
C GLY A 74 7.52 11.16 -23.00
N GLY A 75 8.38 11.57 -22.06
CA GLY A 75 7.99 12.35 -20.89
C GLY A 75 7.75 13.84 -21.14
N GLY A 76 8.05 14.34 -22.35
CA GLY A 76 8.04 15.76 -22.63
C GLY A 76 9.24 16.48 -22.01
N ALA A 77 9.09 17.77 -21.77
CA ALA A 77 10.12 18.58 -21.12
C ALA A 77 10.29 18.17 -19.65
N VAL A 78 11.55 18.13 -19.19
CA VAL A 78 11.91 17.75 -17.80
C VAL A 78 12.31 18.95 -16.94
N GLY A 79 12.43 20.14 -17.52
CA GLY A 79 12.84 21.37 -16.85
C GLY A 79 12.66 22.60 -17.75
N ALA A 80 12.92 23.77 -17.18
CA ALA A 80 12.99 25.04 -17.90
C ALA A 80 14.39 25.24 -18.52
N GLY A 81 14.54 26.26 -19.36
CA GLY A 81 15.79 26.60 -20.07
C GLY A 81 16.90 27.12 -19.14
N ALA A 82 17.22 28.41 -19.25
CA ALA A 82 18.40 29.00 -18.60
C ALA A 82 18.33 29.04 -17.06
N ASP A 83 17.22 29.52 -16.50
CA ASP A 83 16.95 29.48 -15.06
C ASP A 83 15.88 28.41 -14.80
N PRO A 84 16.09 27.40 -13.94
CA PRO A 84 17.13 27.21 -12.90
C PRO A 84 18.40 26.44 -13.33
N GLY A 85 18.59 26.16 -14.62
CA GLY A 85 19.78 25.44 -15.12
C GLY A 85 19.95 24.00 -14.60
N ARG A 86 18.90 23.45 -13.96
CA ARG A 86 18.89 22.10 -13.39
C ARG A 86 17.49 21.53 -13.36
N ILE A 87 17.39 20.22 -13.20
CA ILE A 87 16.10 19.55 -12.97
C ILE A 87 15.76 19.63 -11.48
N PHE A 88 14.55 20.07 -11.15
CA PHE A 88 14.09 20.09 -9.76
C PHE A 88 14.07 18.69 -9.14
N LYS A 89 14.29 18.61 -7.82
CA LYS A 89 14.18 17.34 -7.09
C LYS A 89 12.74 16.83 -7.19
N ASN A 90 12.59 15.51 -7.28
CA ASN A 90 11.31 14.82 -7.40
C ASN A 90 10.54 15.10 -8.70
N THR A 91 11.17 15.65 -9.74
CA THR A 91 10.59 15.68 -11.09
C THR A 91 10.21 14.25 -11.52
N ARG A 92 8.95 14.10 -11.97
CA ARG A 92 8.37 12.80 -12.30
C ARG A 92 9.04 12.22 -13.55
N MET A 93 9.80 11.14 -13.36
CA MET A 93 10.51 10.44 -14.43
C MET A 93 10.20 8.93 -14.44
N ALA A 94 10.67 8.23 -15.46
CA ALA A 94 10.66 6.77 -15.51
C ALA A 94 11.46 6.19 -14.33
N GLY A 95 11.13 4.97 -13.91
CA GLY A 95 11.81 4.32 -12.79
C GLY A 95 11.07 3.11 -12.27
N GLN A 96 11.61 2.51 -11.22
CA GLN A 96 10.95 1.41 -10.50
C GLN A 96 9.54 1.83 -10.05
N TYR A 97 8.58 0.92 -10.20
CA TYR A 97 7.20 1.11 -9.78
C TYR A 97 6.63 -0.11 -9.05
N GLY A 98 5.91 0.13 -7.95
CA GLY A 98 5.35 -0.92 -7.07
C GLY A 98 6.39 -1.43 -6.08
N ASN A 99 6.15 -2.61 -5.47
CA ASN A 99 7.01 -3.17 -4.42
C ASN A 99 7.29 -2.19 -3.28
N THR A 100 6.31 -1.35 -2.97
CA THR A 100 6.36 -0.36 -1.90
C THR A 100 5.18 -0.58 -0.96
N GLN A 101 5.32 -0.11 0.29
CA GLN A 101 4.27 -0.20 1.28
C GLN A 101 3.10 0.71 0.91
N VAL A 102 1.89 0.16 0.88
CA VAL A 102 0.65 0.88 0.59
C VAL A 102 -0.36 0.54 1.68
N THR A 103 -1.03 1.57 2.19
CA THR A 103 -2.16 1.41 3.10
C THR A 103 -3.44 1.80 2.38
N ILE A 104 -4.36 0.86 2.25
CA ILE A 104 -5.74 1.12 1.81
C ILE A 104 -6.56 1.31 3.09
N ARG A 105 -7.16 2.49 3.22
CA ARG A 105 -7.82 2.92 4.46
C ARG A 105 -9.33 2.74 4.38
N ASN A 106 -9.97 2.62 5.54
CA ASN A 106 -11.42 2.65 5.69
C ASN A 106 -12.14 1.57 4.83
N LEU A 107 -11.62 0.36 4.85
CA LEU A 107 -12.26 -0.80 4.23
C LEU A 107 -13.32 -1.38 5.18
N GLU A 108 -14.45 -1.82 4.63
CA GLU A 108 -15.56 -2.40 5.37
C GLU A 108 -15.26 -3.87 5.69
N VAL A 109 -15.42 -4.24 6.97
CA VAL A 109 -15.37 -5.63 7.41
C VAL A 109 -16.75 -6.25 7.18
N VAL A 110 -16.80 -7.32 6.39
CA VAL A 110 -18.06 -8.00 6.05
C VAL A 110 -18.42 -9.01 7.13
N ARG A 111 -17.44 -9.85 7.51
CA ARG A 111 -17.59 -10.86 8.58
C ARG A 111 -16.23 -11.43 8.94
N PHE A 112 -16.14 -11.92 10.17
CA PHE A 112 -15.08 -12.83 10.60
C PHE A 112 -15.64 -14.25 10.67
N VAL A 113 -14.84 -15.24 10.26
CA VAL A 113 -15.19 -16.67 10.29
C VAL A 113 -14.21 -17.37 11.22
N ALA A 114 -14.64 -17.57 12.47
CA ALA A 114 -13.80 -18.08 13.56
C ALA A 114 -13.19 -19.45 13.25
N ASP A 115 -13.99 -20.39 12.74
CA ASP A 115 -13.55 -21.76 12.44
C ASP A 115 -12.35 -21.85 11.49
N GLN A 116 -12.19 -20.85 10.62
CA GLN A 116 -11.15 -20.79 9.60
C GLN A 116 -10.14 -19.66 9.83
N ASN A 117 -10.32 -18.87 10.89
CA ASN A 117 -9.58 -17.63 11.16
C ASN A 117 -9.51 -16.70 9.93
N LEU A 118 -10.64 -16.53 9.23
CA LEU A 118 -10.73 -15.71 8.02
C LEU A 118 -11.46 -14.38 8.27
N LEU A 119 -10.83 -13.29 7.86
CA LEU A 119 -11.42 -11.96 7.86
C LEU A 119 -11.84 -11.55 6.44
N LEU A 120 -13.14 -11.40 6.21
CA LEU A 120 -13.68 -10.96 4.93
C LEU A 120 -13.75 -9.44 4.90
N ILE A 121 -13.02 -8.83 3.96
CA ILE A 121 -12.94 -7.39 3.78
C ILE A 121 -13.47 -7.04 2.40
N LYS A 122 -14.34 -6.04 2.33
CA LYS A 122 -14.86 -5.52 1.06
C LYS A 122 -13.88 -4.50 0.48
N GLY A 123 -13.31 -4.83 -0.68
CA GLY A 123 -12.44 -3.94 -1.44
C GLY A 123 -11.12 -4.59 -1.83
N ALA A 124 -10.18 -3.76 -2.32
CA ALA A 124 -8.87 -4.22 -2.72
C ALA A 124 -7.91 -4.31 -1.53
N VAL A 125 -7.13 -5.39 -1.48
CA VAL A 125 -6.02 -5.59 -0.54
C VAL A 125 -4.70 -5.37 -1.28
N PRO A 126 -3.74 -4.61 -0.72
CA PRO A 126 -2.48 -4.34 -1.41
C PRO A 126 -1.57 -5.56 -1.41
N GLY A 127 -1.14 -5.97 -2.61
CA GLY A 127 -0.09 -6.97 -2.80
C GLY A 127 -0.50 -8.21 -3.60
N PRO A 128 0.40 -9.18 -3.78
CA PRO A 128 0.10 -10.48 -4.36
C PRO A 128 -0.65 -11.39 -3.39
N ASN A 129 -1.31 -12.41 -3.92
CA ASN A 129 -1.96 -13.45 -3.12
C ASN A 129 -0.90 -14.16 -2.25
N GLY A 130 -1.23 -14.45 -0.99
CA GLY A 130 -0.29 -15.01 -0.03
C GLY A 130 0.77 -14.03 0.51
N GLY A 131 0.70 -12.75 0.11
CA GLY A 131 1.50 -11.68 0.71
C GLY A 131 1.06 -11.39 2.15
N MET A 132 2.01 -11.03 3.00
CA MET A 132 1.71 -10.57 4.36
C MET A 132 1.08 -9.18 4.30
N VAL A 133 0.00 -9.01 5.05
CA VAL A 133 -0.69 -7.74 5.27
C VAL A 133 -0.85 -7.48 6.76
N CYS A 134 -0.80 -6.20 7.14
CA CYS A 134 -1.10 -5.73 8.48
C CYS A 134 -2.48 -5.09 8.46
N VAL A 135 -3.37 -5.55 9.34
CA VAL A 135 -4.73 -5.03 9.50
C VAL A 135 -4.81 -4.31 10.83
N ARG A 136 -5.45 -3.12 10.85
CA ARG A 136 -5.70 -2.35 12.07
C ARG A 136 -7.07 -1.72 12.02
N ALA A 137 -7.65 -1.42 13.18
CA ALA A 137 -8.86 -0.60 13.25
C ALA A 137 -8.64 0.75 12.55
N SER A 138 -9.60 1.18 11.73
CA SER A 138 -9.49 2.47 11.05
C SER A 138 -9.82 3.60 12.04
N LYS A 139 -8.95 4.61 12.11
CA LYS A 139 -9.21 5.82 12.92
C LYS A 139 -10.10 6.84 12.21
N ARG A 140 -10.41 6.62 10.93
CA ARG A 140 -11.13 7.59 10.10
C ARG A 140 -12.59 7.15 9.98
N GLN A 141 -13.51 7.95 10.49
CA GLN A 141 -14.93 7.73 10.28
C GLN A 141 -15.33 8.02 8.82
N PRO A 142 -16.37 7.36 8.28
CA PRO A 142 -17.00 7.79 7.03
C PRO A 142 -17.34 9.27 7.09
N ARG A 143 -17.16 9.98 5.96
CA ARG A 143 -17.94 11.19 5.72
C ARG A 143 -19.37 10.81 5.39
#